data_AF-A0A2W4Z6D9-F1
#
_entry.id   AF-A0A2W4Z6D9-F1
#
_cell.length_a   1.000
_cell.length_b   1.000
_cell.length_c   1.000
_cell.angle_alpha   90.00
_cell.angle_beta   90.00
_cell.angle_gamma   90.00
#
_symmetry.space_group_name_H-M   'P 1'
#
loop_
_entity.id
_entity.type
_entity.pdbx_description
1 polymer ?
#
loop_
_entity_poly.entity_id
_entity_poly.type
_entity_poly.pdbx_seq_one_letter_code
_entity_poly.pdbx_strand_id
1 'polypeptide(L)'
;MRSPEPAFDLRAALQQELRAALEELEDSNGRPKGIHRCRVRLKRARALARVGRACAPGLSQVFNDSARGVMRTLAQPRELAALAEAARRIGEKSGKRAEEALTTVAEALDAERGALGPLDMEAARTGLR
;
A
#
# COMPACT_ATOMS: atom_id res chain seq x y z
N MET A 1 -2.75 8.21 -36.82
CA MET A 1 -2.84 8.67 -35.42
C MET A 1 -3.80 7.74 -34.68
N ARG A 2 -3.42 7.15 -33.54
CA ARG A 2 -4.39 6.45 -32.69
C ARG A 2 -5.35 7.48 -32.09
N SER A 3 -6.64 7.15 -31.96
CA SER A 3 -7.61 7.99 -31.24
C SER A 3 -7.08 8.30 -29.84
N PRO A 4 -7.21 9.55 -29.33
CA PRO A 4 -6.73 9.90 -28.00
C PRO A 4 -7.62 9.33 -26.87
N GLU A 5 -8.81 8.84 -27.20
CA GLU A 5 -9.81 8.29 -26.27
C GLU A 5 -9.25 7.24 -25.28
N PRO A 6 -8.46 6.21 -25.68
CA PRO A 6 -7.93 5.23 -24.74
C PRO A 6 -6.91 5.81 -23.75
N ALA A 7 -6.24 6.90 -24.11
CA ALA A 7 -5.32 7.59 -23.21
C ALA A 7 -6.07 8.43 -22.15
N PHE A 8 -7.21 9.02 -22.54
CA PHE A 8 -8.09 9.72 -21.60
C PHE A 8 -8.78 8.76 -20.62
N ASP A 9 -9.26 7.62 -21.10
CA ASP A 9 -9.86 6.59 -20.24
C ASP A 9 -8.85 6.04 -19.23
N LEU A 10 -7.62 5.77 -19.67
CA LEU A 10 -6.54 5.36 -18.77
C LEU A 10 -6.28 6.43 -17.70
N ARG A 11 -6.20 7.70 -18.09
CA ARG A 11 -5.99 8.81 -17.15
C ARG A 11 -7.11 8.86 -16.12
N ALA A 12 -8.37 8.77 -16.55
CA ALA A 12 -9.53 8.79 -15.65
C ALA A 12 -9.50 7.62 -14.65
N ALA A 13 -9.24 6.40 -15.14
CA ALA A 13 -9.16 5.20 -14.30
C ALA A 13 -8.01 5.29 -13.27
N LEU A 14 -6.84 5.79 -13.69
CA LEU A 14 -5.71 6.01 -12.79
C LEU A 14 -6.04 7.05 -11.72
N GLN A 15 -6.66 8.17 -12.09
CA GLN A 15 -7.08 9.21 -11.16
C GLN A 15 -8.10 8.69 -10.14
N GLN A 16 -9.04 7.82 -10.56
CA GLN A 16 -10.01 7.22 -9.66
C GLN A 16 -9.34 6.33 -8.61
N GLU A 17 -8.40 5.48 -9.01
CA GLU A 17 -7.68 4.62 -8.05
C GLU A 17 -6.76 5.44 -7.12
N LEU A 18 -6.17 6.54 -7.59
CA LEU A 18 -5.39 7.44 -6.72
C LEU A 18 -6.24 8.14 -5.66
N ARG A 19 -7.40 8.69 -6.06
CA ARG A 19 -8.34 9.32 -5.13
C ARG A 19 -8.81 8.32 -4.07
N ALA A 20 -9.21 7.12 -4.49
CA ALA A 20 -9.58 6.06 -3.56
C ALA A 20 -8.42 5.63 -2.65
N ALA A 21 -7.16 5.64 -3.14
CA ALA A 21 -6.00 5.34 -2.32
C ALA A 21 -5.74 6.42 -1.26
N LEU A 22 -5.94 7.69 -1.62
CA LEU A 22 -5.83 8.84 -0.70
C LEU A 22 -6.90 8.77 0.39
N GLU A 23 -8.17 8.58 0.01
CA GLU A 23 -9.29 8.43 0.94
C GLU A 23 -9.02 7.32 1.95
N GLU A 24 -8.61 6.14 1.49
CA GLU A 24 -8.26 5.01 2.36
C GLU A 24 -7.11 5.30 3.31
N LEU A 25 -6.16 6.15 2.90
CA LEU A 25 -5.03 6.54 3.71
C LEU A 25 -5.44 7.57 4.77
N GLU A 26 -6.22 8.58 4.38
CA GLU A 26 -6.69 9.66 5.25
C GLU A 26 -7.68 9.16 6.31
N ASP A 27 -8.69 8.41 5.90
CA ASP A 27 -9.71 7.86 6.81
C ASP A 27 -9.10 6.91 7.85
N SER A 28 -7.96 6.31 7.52
CA SER A 28 -7.29 5.36 8.39
C SER A 28 -6.47 6.01 9.48
N ASN A 29 -6.06 7.27 9.33
CA ASN A 29 -5.13 7.95 10.23
C ASN A 29 -3.90 7.08 10.60
N GLY A 30 -3.30 6.42 9.60
CA GLY A 30 -2.13 5.53 9.80
C GLY A 30 -2.45 4.13 10.36
N ARG A 31 -3.72 3.75 10.52
CA ARG A 31 -4.08 2.39 10.97
C ARG A 31 -3.66 1.34 9.92
N PRO A 32 -3.12 0.17 10.34
CA PRO A 32 -2.61 -0.85 9.41
C PRO A 32 -3.60 -1.33 8.34
N LYS A 33 -4.89 -1.44 8.68
CA LYS A 33 -5.94 -1.86 7.73
C LYS A 33 -6.13 -0.85 6.59
N GLY A 34 -6.07 0.44 6.86
CA GLY A 34 -6.18 1.45 5.82
C GLY A 34 -4.91 1.57 4.99
N ILE A 35 -3.73 1.49 5.61
CA ILE A 35 -2.46 1.35 4.89
C ILE A 35 -2.51 0.16 3.92
N HIS A 36 -3.08 -0.97 4.37
CA HIS A 36 -3.27 -2.13 3.51
C HIS A 36 -4.20 -1.84 2.31
N ARG A 37 -5.36 -1.23 2.53
CA ARG A 37 -6.33 -0.91 1.45
C ARG A 37 -5.78 0.13 0.48
N CYS A 38 -5.13 1.18 0.98
CA CYS A 38 -4.37 2.15 0.17
C CYS A 38 -3.36 1.45 -0.74
N ARG A 39 -2.54 0.53 -0.18
CA ARG A 39 -1.59 -0.28 -0.98
C ARG A 39 -2.27 -1.15 -2.03
N VAL A 40 -3.47 -1.68 -1.77
CA VAL A 40 -4.23 -2.45 -2.75
C VAL A 40 -4.68 -1.57 -3.92
N ARG A 41 -5.18 -0.37 -3.64
CA ARG A 41 -5.54 0.64 -4.66
C ARG A 41 -4.33 1.01 -5.54
N LEU A 42 -3.19 1.28 -4.92
CA LEU A 42 -1.93 1.53 -5.63
C LEU A 42 -1.48 0.36 -6.52
N LYS A 43 -1.65 -0.89 -6.07
CA LYS A 43 -1.36 -2.07 -6.89
C LYS A 43 -2.28 -2.16 -8.12
N ARG A 44 -3.57 -1.86 -7.97
CA ARG A 44 -4.54 -1.81 -9.09
C ARG A 44 -4.17 -0.71 -10.08
N ALA A 45 -3.87 0.48 -9.59
CA ALA A 45 -3.47 1.59 -10.44
C ALA A 45 -2.17 1.30 -11.22
N ARG A 46 -1.20 0.60 -10.61
CA ARG A 46 -0.02 0.10 -11.33
C ARG A 46 -0.35 -0.94 -12.40
N ALA A 47 -1.32 -1.82 -12.15
CA ALA A 47 -1.79 -2.77 -13.16
C ALA A 47 -2.40 -2.03 -14.35
N LEU A 48 -3.25 -1.02 -14.10
CA LEU A 48 -3.81 -0.16 -15.14
C LEU A 48 -2.71 0.55 -15.96
N ALA A 49 -1.72 1.15 -15.29
CA ALA A 49 -0.60 1.80 -15.96
C ALA A 49 0.18 0.83 -16.86
N ARG A 50 0.38 -0.42 -16.44
CA ARG A 50 1.04 -1.44 -17.26
C ARG A 50 0.23 -1.81 -18.50
N VAL A 51 -1.08 -2.02 -18.36
CA VAL A 51 -1.98 -2.34 -19.48
C VAL A 51 -2.06 -1.16 -20.46
N GLY A 52 -2.22 0.06 -19.93
CA GLY A 52 -2.34 1.28 -20.71
C GLY A 52 -1.04 1.79 -21.35
N ARG A 53 0.10 1.14 -21.08
CA ARG A 53 1.43 1.58 -21.58
C ARG A 53 1.48 1.66 -23.11
N ALA A 54 0.76 0.78 -23.80
CA ALA A 54 0.69 0.79 -25.26
C ALA A 54 0.00 2.06 -25.82
N CYS A 55 -0.88 2.68 -25.03
CA CYS A 55 -1.67 3.85 -25.43
C CYS A 55 -1.08 5.16 -24.92
N ALA A 56 -0.45 5.16 -23.73
CA ALA A 56 0.13 6.36 -23.12
C ALA A 56 1.42 6.04 -22.34
N PRO A 57 2.55 5.74 -23.02
CA PRO A 57 3.75 5.24 -22.37
C PRO A 57 4.36 6.21 -21.36
N GLY A 58 4.34 7.52 -21.64
CA GLY A 58 4.84 8.55 -20.72
C GLY A 58 4.04 8.62 -19.42
N LEU A 59 2.70 8.66 -19.53
CA LEU A 59 1.80 8.67 -18.37
C LEU A 59 1.99 7.41 -17.52
N SER A 60 2.04 6.24 -18.16
CA SER A 60 2.23 4.96 -17.49
C SER A 60 3.54 4.88 -16.70
N GLN A 61 4.63 5.42 -17.24
CA GLN A 61 5.93 5.40 -16.58
C GLN A 61 5.94 6.28 -15.33
N VAL A 62 5.56 7.55 -15.48
CA VAL A 62 5.50 8.51 -14.36
C VAL A 62 4.61 7.97 -13.24
N PHE A 63 3.42 7.47 -13.59
CA PHE A 63 2.50 6.92 -12.62
C PHE A 63 3.10 5.74 -11.84
N ASN A 64 3.72 4.79 -12.55
CA ASN A 64 4.27 3.61 -11.91
C ASN A 64 5.44 3.95 -10.97
N ASP A 65 6.26 4.94 -11.32
CA ASP A 65 7.38 5.36 -10.49
C ASP A 65 6.90 6.07 -9.21
N SER A 66 5.94 7.00 -9.31
CA SER A 66 5.30 7.63 -8.15
C SER A 66 4.64 6.60 -7.23
N ALA A 67 3.86 5.67 -7.79
CA ALA A 67 3.22 4.60 -7.02
C ALA A 67 4.24 3.69 -6.31
N ARG A 68 5.40 3.42 -6.94
CA ARG A 68 6.52 2.69 -6.30
C ARG A 68 7.18 3.47 -5.17
N GLY A 69 7.27 4.79 -5.28
CA GLY A 69 7.70 5.66 -4.19
C GLY A 69 6.79 5.50 -2.97
N VAL A 70 5.49 5.74 -3.16
CA VAL A 70 4.48 5.68 -2.07
C VAL A 70 4.44 4.29 -1.43
N MET A 71 4.44 3.21 -2.22
CA MET A 71 4.45 1.86 -1.67
C MET A 71 5.71 1.54 -0.84
N ARG A 72 6.87 2.17 -1.14
CA ARG A 72 8.08 2.01 -0.33
C ARG A 72 7.92 2.70 1.02
N THR A 73 7.42 3.93 1.03
CA THR A 73 7.09 4.67 2.27
C THR A 73 6.10 3.90 3.14
N LEU A 74 5.12 3.24 2.54
CA LEU A 74 4.11 2.45 3.25
C LEU A 74 4.54 1.02 3.60
N ALA A 75 5.75 0.57 3.21
CA ALA A 75 6.14 -0.83 3.29
C ALA A 75 6.39 -1.28 4.74
N GLN A 76 7.33 -0.62 5.42
CA GLN A 76 7.79 -0.97 6.76
C GLN A 76 6.65 -1.06 7.79
N PRO A 77 5.78 -0.04 7.97
CA PRO A 77 4.68 -0.14 8.94
C PRO A 77 3.65 -1.21 8.56
N ARG A 78 3.46 -1.49 7.26
CA ARG A 78 2.56 -2.55 6.80
C ARG A 78 3.13 -3.95 7.06
N GLU A 79 4.42 -4.13 6.85
CA GLU A 79 5.13 -5.40 6.98
C GLU A 79 5.19 -5.85 8.43
N LEU A 80 5.57 -4.95 9.36
CA LEU A 80 5.55 -5.25 10.80
C LEU A 80 4.15 -5.67 11.27
N ALA A 81 3.10 -4.93 10.86
CA ALA A 81 1.72 -5.30 11.18
C ALA A 81 1.30 -6.64 10.55
N ALA A 82 1.77 -6.95 9.32
CA ALA A 82 1.47 -8.22 8.66
C ALA A 82 2.12 -9.40 9.40
N LEU A 83 3.38 -9.24 9.80
CA LEU A 83 4.15 -10.27 10.48
C LEU A 83 3.60 -10.54 11.88
N ALA A 84 3.22 -9.49 12.62
CA ALA A 84 2.58 -9.63 13.92
C ALA A 84 1.23 -10.38 13.81
N GLU A 85 0.41 -10.04 12.81
CA GLU A 85 -0.85 -10.76 12.54
C GLU A 85 -0.60 -12.21 12.12
N ALA A 86 0.41 -12.47 11.28
CA ALA A 86 0.76 -13.81 10.85
C ALA A 86 1.26 -14.67 12.02
N ALA A 87 2.11 -14.12 12.88
CA ALA A 87 2.62 -14.81 14.07
C ALA A 87 1.47 -15.24 14.99
N ARG A 88 0.52 -14.34 15.28
CA ARG A 88 -0.69 -14.66 16.06
C ARG A 88 -1.51 -15.79 15.42
N ARG A 89 -1.83 -15.67 14.13
CA ARG A 89 -2.63 -16.70 13.40
C ARG A 89 -1.94 -18.06 13.31
N ILE A 90 -0.61 -18.09 13.27
CA ILE A 90 0.16 -19.34 13.29
C ILE A 90 0.18 -19.90 14.72
N GLY A 91 0.33 -19.04 15.73
CA GLY A 91 0.30 -19.40 17.14
C GLY A 91 -0.99 -20.12 17.54
N GLU A 92 -2.15 -19.57 17.14
CA GLU A 92 -3.48 -20.17 17.37
C GLU A 92 -3.63 -21.61 16.86
N LYS A 93 -2.80 -22.00 15.87
CA LYS A 93 -2.83 -23.34 15.24
C LYS A 93 -1.68 -24.23 15.70
N SER A 94 -0.86 -23.75 16.62
CA SER A 94 0.36 -24.40 17.09
C SER A 94 0.18 -24.97 18.50
N GLY A 95 1.16 -25.74 18.99
CA GLY A 95 1.18 -26.17 20.40
C GLY A 95 1.51 -25.02 21.35
N LYS A 96 1.12 -25.12 22.63
CA LYS A 96 1.27 -24.07 23.66
C LYS A 96 2.62 -23.33 23.66
N ARG A 97 3.73 -24.08 23.65
CA ARG A 97 5.08 -23.48 23.65
C ARG A 97 5.37 -22.63 22.41
N ALA A 98 4.85 -23.05 21.25
CA ALA A 98 5.01 -22.31 20.01
C ALA A 98 4.06 -21.09 19.96
N GLU A 99 2.85 -21.22 20.50
CA GLU A 99 1.90 -20.12 20.65
C GLU A 99 2.47 -18.99 21.53
N GLU A 100 3.05 -19.33 22.69
CA GLU A 100 3.72 -18.38 23.58
C GLU A 100 4.86 -17.65 22.85
N ALA A 101 5.75 -18.40 22.20
CA ALA A 101 6.88 -17.83 21.47
C ALA A 101 6.43 -16.90 20.33
N LEU A 102 5.41 -17.29 19.57
CA LEU A 102 4.86 -16.48 18.46
C LEU A 102 4.12 -15.24 18.97
N THR A 103 3.50 -15.31 20.14
CA THR A 103 2.89 -14.15 20.81
C THR A 103 3.96 -13.12 21.18
N THR A 104 5.06 -13.55 21.80
CA THR A 104 6.19 -12.67 22.11
C THR A 104 6.78 -12.00 20.86
N VAL A 105 6.92 -12.75 19.76
CA VAL A 105 7.36 -12.19 18.47
C VAL A 105 6.38 -11.13 17.96
N ALA A 106 5.07 -11.40 18.03
CA ALA A 106 4.05 -10.45 17.59
C ALA A 106 4.07 -9.15 18.41
N GLU A 107 4.26 -9.24 19.72
CA GLU A 107 4.41 -8.09 20.61
C GLU A 107 5.65 -7.25 20.29
N ALA A 108 6.79 -7.90 20.05
CA ALA A 108 8.03 -7.21 19.67
C ALA A 108 7.87 -6.44 18.34
N LEU A 109 7.19 -7.05 17.35
CA LEU A 109 6.90 -6.41 16.07
C LEU A 109 5.93 -5.23 16.20
N ASP A 110 4.92 -5.33 17.08
CA ASP A 110 4.00 -4.24 17.36
C ASP A 110 4.70 -3.09 18.11
N ALA A 111 5.64 -3.40 19.01
CA ALA A 111 6.47 -2.41 19.70
C ALA A 111 7.41 -1.68 18.72
N GLU A 112 8.09 -2.42 17.83
CA GLU A 112 8.92 -1.83 16.77
C GLU A 112 8.09 -0.92 15.86
N ARG A 113 6.88 -1.35 15.49
CA ARG A 113 5.95 -0.54 14.71
C ARG A 113 5.50 0.72 15.45
N GLY A 114 5.28 0.64 16.75
CA GLY A 114 4.94 1.80 17.59
C GLY A 114 6.11 2.78 17.78
N ALA A 115 7.34 2.27 17.70
CA ALA A 115 8.57 3.07 17.75
C ALA A 115 8.91 3.73 16.40
N LEU A 116 8.32 3.27 15.29
CA LEU A 116 8.36 4.03 14.04
C LEU A 116 7.75 5.40 14.31
N GLY A 117 8.48 6.46 13.93
CA GLY A 117 7.92 7.81 13.93
C GLY A 117 6.61 7.87 13.14
N PRO A 118 5.82 8.95 13.32
CA PRO A 118 4.58 9.12 12.58
C PRO A 118 4.86 8.91 11.08
N LEU A 119 4.00 8.12 10.45
CA LEU A 119 4.08 7.83 9.03
C LEU A 119 4.15 9.17 8.29
N ASP A 120 5.09 9.32 7.35
CA ASP A 120 5.21 10.55 6.57
C ASP A 120 4.01 10.65 5.60
N MET A 121 2.90 11.11 6.16
CA MET A 121 1.62 11.27 5.48
C MET A 121 1.73 12.34 4.40
N GLU A 122 2.65 13.29 4.54
CA GLU A 122 2.85 14.37 3.57
C GLU A 122 3.63 13.88 2.34
N ALA A 123 4.67 13.07 2.54
CA ALA A 123 5.33 12.37 1.44
C ALA A 123 4.38 11.40 0.73
N ALA A 124 3.56 10.66 1.50
CA ALA A 124 2.57 9.74 0.93
C ALA A 124 1.49 10.49 0.13
N ARG A 125 0.99 11.63 0.62
CA ARG A 125 0.05 12.50 -0.09
C ARG A 125 0.66 13.09 -1.35
N THR A 126 1.89 13.59 -1.27
CA THR A 126 2.59 14.18 -2.41
C THR A 126 2.77 13.16 -3.54
N GLY A 127 3.09 11.91 -3.21
CA GLY A 127 3.23 10.87 -4.23
C GLY A 127 1.91 10.33 -4.82
N LEU A 128 0.76 10.74 -4.26
CA LEU A 128 -0.58 10.35 -4.71
C LEU A 128 -1.34 11.49 -5.43
N ARG A 129 -0.79 12.71 -5.46
CA ARG A 129 -1.32 13.87 -6.19
C ARG A 129 -0.64 14.01 -7.55
#